data_AF-A0A1T4JNL9-F1
#
_entry.id   AF-A0A1T4JNL9-F1
#
_cell.length_a   1.000
_cell.length_b   1.000
_cell.length_c   1.000
_cell.angle_alpha   90.00
_cell.angle_beta   90.00
_cell.angle_gamma   90.00
#
_symmetry.space_group_name_H-M   'P 1'
#
loop_
_entity.id
_entity.type
_entity.pdbx_description
1 polymer ?
#
loop_
_entity_poly.entity_id
_entity_poly.type
_entity_poly.pdbx_seq_one_letter_code
_entity_poly.pdbx_strand_id
1 'polypeptide(L)' 'MMTNVCSGCGREIEKNFVYCPWCGIQLIRKESREYQNLFFEQVERKRRTEQEQKLQNVGKQLDELEKELDVLVLCAELAR' A
#
# COMPACT_ATOMS: atom_id res chain seq x y z
N MET A 1 -30.02 22.99 0.64
CA MET A 1 -28.66 22.40 0.62
C MET A 1 -27.69 23.41 1.22
N MET A 2 -26.67 22.97 1.95
CA MET A 2 -25.72 23.86 2.65
C MET A 2 -24.42 23.94 1.84
N THR A 3 -24.14 25.10 1.27
CA THR A 3 -22.95 25.36 0.44
C THR A 3 -21.91 26.20 1.20
N ASN A 4 -20.67 26.18 0.74
CA ASN A 4 -19.61 27.12 1.16
C ASN A 4 -18.89 27.70 -0.05
N VAL A 5 -18.19 28.81 0.15
CA VAL A 5 -17.35 29.42 -0.88
C VAL A 5 -15.91 28.94 -0.71
N CYS A 6 -15.30 28.50 -1.81
CA CYS A 6 -13.91 28.10 -1.86
C CYS A 6 -12.97 29.26 -1.58
N SER A 7 -12.07 29.12 -0.61
CA SER A 7 -11.03 30.13 -0.32
C SER A 7 -9.95 30.24 -1.40
N GLY A 8 -9.77 29.22 -2.23
CA GLY A 8 -8.76 29.20 -3.29
C GLY A 8 -9.22 29.82 -4.61
N CYS A 9 -10.47 29.58 -5.01
CA CYS A 9 -10.98 30.02 -6.34
C CYS A 9 -12.30 30.79 -6.29
N GLY A 10 -12.87 31.04 -5.11
CA GLY A 10 -14.09 31.84 -4.93
C GLY A 10 -15.39 31.21 -5.43
N ARG A 11 -15.38 29.97 -5.91
CA ARG A 11 -16.59 29.27 -6.38
C ARG A 11 -17.34 28.63 -5.22
N GLU A 12 -18.64 28.46 -5.41
CA GLU A 12 -19.52 27.77 -4.47
C GLU A 12 -19.36 26.24 -4.58
N ILE A 13 -19.32 25.57 -3.43
CA ILE A 13 -19.08 24.13 -3.29
C ILE A 13 -20.02 23.55 -2.24
N GLU A 14 -20.46 22.32 -2.44
CA GLU A 14 -21.17 21.57 -1.40
C GLU A 14 -20.24 21.18 -0.25
N LYS A 15 -20.73 21.21 0.99
CA LYS A 15 -19.89 20.99 2.17
C LYS A 15 -19.30 19.58 2.33
N ASN A 16 -19.65 18.64 1.46
CA ASN A 16 -19.22 17.23 1.54
C ASN A 16 -17.91 16.95 0.78
N PHE A 17 -17.37 17.92 0.06
CA PHE A 17 -16.15 17.74 -0.72
C PHE A 17 -14.88 17.88 0.14
N VAL A 18 -13.96 16.91 0.01
CA VAL A 18 -12.63 16.94 0.65
C VAL A 18 -11.71 17.97 -0.01
N TYR A 19 -11.84 18.11 -1.33
CA TYR A 19 -11.08 19.01 -2.19
C TYR A 19 -12.04 19.80 -3.07
N CYS A 20 -11.67 21.02 -3.42
CA CYS A 20 -12.41 21.83 -4.39
C CYS A 20 -12.40 21.16 -5.76
N PRO A 21 -13.57 20.83 -6.36
CA PRO A 21 -13.64 20.24 -7.69
C PRO A 21 -13.09 21.14 -8.80
N TRP A 22 -13.03 22.45 -8.55
CA TRP A 22 -12.66 23.45 -9.56
C TRP A 22 -11.17 23.80 -9.57
N CYS A 23 -10.53 23.85 -8.39
CA CYS A 23 -9.14 24.28 -8.26
C CYS A 23 -8.25 23.32 -7.47
N GLY A 24 -8.80 22.24 -6.92
CA GLY A 24 -8.05 21.23 -6.19
C GLY A 24 -7.63 21.60 -4.76
N ILE A 25 -7.93 22.81 -4.26
CA ILE A 25 -7.56 23.19 -2.89
C ILE A 25 -8.30 22.32 -1.86
N GLN A 26 -7.60 21.87 -0.82
CA GLN A 26 -8.19 21.05 0.25
C GLN A 26 -9.15 21.88 1.10
N LEU A 27 -10.34 21.34 1.37
CA LEU A 27 -11.44 22.04 2.08
C LEU A 27 -11.57 21.64 3.56
N ILE A 28 -10.99 20.51 3.98
CA ILE A 28 -11.07 20.02 5.36
C ILE A 28 -9.92 20.56 6.23
N ARG A 29 -10.24 20.97 7.47
CA ARG A 29 -9.30 21.54 8.46
C ARG A 29 -8.34 20.49 9.04
N LYS A 30 -7.18 20.96 9.53
CA LYS A 30 -6.03 20.17 10.01
C LYS A 30 -6.34 18.99 10.95
N GLU A 31 -7.37 19.05 11.79
CA GLU A 31 -7.72 17.96 12.72
C GLU A 31 -8.05 16.64 11.99
N SER A 32 -8.64 16.70 10.80
CA SER A 32 -8.89 15.49 9.99
C SER A 32 -7.63 14.92 9.34
N ARG A 33 -6.55 15.72 9.26
CA ARG A 33 -5.29 15.35 8.59
C ARG A 33 -4.50 14.36 9.44
N GLU A 34 -4.54 14.51 10.76
CA GLU A 34 -3.86 13.60 11.70
C GLU A 34 -4.51 12.21 11.70
N TYR A 35 -5.84 12.16 11.71
CA TYR A 35 -6.60 10.90 11.53
C TYR A 35 -6.34 10.25 10.16
N GLN A 36 -6.28 11.02 9.08
CA GLN A 36 -5.94 10.47 7.76
C GLN A 36 -4.51 9.93 7.72
N ASN A 37 -3.54 10.62 8.33
CA ASN A 37 -2.15 10.16 8.39
C ASN A 37 -2.02 8.83 9.15
N LEU A 38 -2.70 8.68 10.29
CA LEU A 38 -2.71 7.42 11.06
C LEU A 38 -3.31 6.26 10.26
N PHE A 39 -4.40 6.51 9.54
CA PHE A 39 -5.01 5.51 8.67
C PHE A 39 -4.07 5.09 7.53
N PHE A 40 -3.44 6.06 6.87
CA PHE A 40 -2.45 5.79 5.82
C PHE A 40 -1.27 4.96 6.34
N GLU A 41 -0.74 5.30 7.52
CA GLU A 41 0.38 4.57 8.11
C GLU A 41 0.00 3.12 8.43
N GLN A 42 -1.22 2.88 8.93
CA GLN A 42 -1.71 1.54 9.21
C GLN A 42 -1.85 0.69 7.93
N VAL A 43 -2.38 1.28 6.85
CA VAL A 43 -2.53 0.62 5.54
C VAL A 43 -1.16 0.26 4.96
N GLU A 44 -0.22 1.20 4.96
CA GLU A 44 1.14 0.97 4.46
C GLU A 44 1.90 -0.08 5.27
N ARG A 45 1.71 -0.08 6.60
CA ARG A 45 2.29 -1.11 7.48
C ARG A 45 1.77 -2.50 7.10
N LYS A 46 0.46 -2.66 6.92
CA LYS A 46 -0.14 -3.94 6.52
C LYS A 46 0.41 -4.41 5.16
N ARG A 47 0.46 -3.51 4.17
CA ARG A 47 1.01 -3.80 2.85
C ARG A 47 2.47 -4.27 2.91
N ARG A 48 3.29 -3.60 3.72
CA ARG A 48 4.70 -3.98 3.92
C ARG A 48 4.82 -5.38 4.51
N THR A 49 4.06 -5.69 5.56
CA THR A 49 4.10 -7.03 6.18
C THR A 49 3.67 -8.13 5.23
N GLU A 50 2.63 -7.91 4.41
CA GLU A 50 2.19 -8.89 3.41
C GLU A 50 3.24 -9.11 2.32
N GLN A 51 3.95 -8.05 1.90
CA GLN A 51 5.04 -8.13 0.94
C GLN A 51 6.25 -8.88 1.49
N GLU A 52 6.67 -8.57 2.71
CA GLU A 52 7.75 -9.27 3.40
C GLU A 52 7.44 -10.76 3.56
N GLN A 53 6.20 -11.10 3.93
CA GLN A 53 5.77 -12.50 4.05
C GLN A 53 5.83 -13.25 2.72
N LYS A 54 5.44 -12.61 1.61
CA LYS A 54 5.55 -13.19 0.26
C LYS A 54 7.01 -13.43 -0.11
N LEU A 55 7.88 -12.45 0.14
CA LEU A 55 9.31 -12.57 -0.16
C LEU A 55 9.95 -13.72 0.62
N GLN A 56 9.63 -13.84 1.92
CA GLN A 56 10.08 -14.97 2.73
C GLN A 56 9.59 -16.32 2.20
N ASN A 57 8.34 -16.38 1.73
CA ASN A 57 7.81 -17.62 1.17
C ASN A 57 8.53 -18.03 -0.11
N VAL A 58 8.80 -17.07 -1.00
CA VAL A 58 9.59 -17.31 -2.21
C VAL A 58 11.00 -17.78 -1.86
N GLY A 59 11.65 -17.17 -0.86
CA GLY A 59 12.96 -17.62 -0.37
C GLY A 59 12.94 -19.09 0.06
N LYS A 60 11.97 -19.50 0.87
CA LYS A 60 11.82 -20.90 1.28
C LYS A 60 11.63 -21.86 0.11
N GLN A 61 10.82 -21.47 -0.88
CA GLN A 61 10.62 -22.30 -2.07
C GLN A 61 11.90 -22.46 -2.88
N LEU A 62 12.75 -21.43 -2.95
CA LEU A 62 14.06 -21.53 -3.60
C LEU A 62 14.98 -22.49 -2.84
N ASP A 63 15.05 -22.38 -1.51
CA ASP A 63 15.87 -23.26 -0.68
C ASP A 63 15.42 -24.74 -0.78
N GLU A 64 14.11 -24.99 -0.94
CA GLU A 64 13.56 -26.33 -1.15
C GLU A 64 13.95 -26.88 -2.52
N LEU A 65 13.79 -26.08 -3.58
CA LEU A 65 14.16 -26.47 -4.94
C LEU A 65 15.67 -26.74 -5.07
N GLU A 66 16.51 -25.96 -4.39
CA GLU A 66 17.96 -26.18 -4.36
C GLU A 66 18.29 -27.56 -3.77
N LYS A 67 17.67 -27.93 -2.66
CA LYS A 67 17.86 -29.26 -2.05
C LYS A 67 17.37 -30.39 -2.95
N GLU A 68 16.22 -30.23 -3.60
CA GLU A 68 15.72 -31.22 -4.55
C GLU A 68 16.70 -31.41 -5.72
N LEU A 69 17.26 -30.31 -6.23
CA LEU A 69 18.26 -30.36 -7.29
C LEU A 69 19.53 -31.08 -6.84
N ASP A 70 20.05 -30.78 -5.64
CA ASP A 70 21.22 -31.44 -5.08
C ASP A 70 21.03 -32.96 -4.97
N VAL A 71 19.87 -33.40 -4.50
CA VAL A 71 19.52 -34.82 -4.41
C VAL A 71 19.51 -35.47 -5.79
N LEU A 72 18.91 -34.81 -6.80
CA LEU A 72 18.88 -35.33 -8.16
C LEU A 72 20.29 -35.45 -8.76
N VAL A 73 21.16 -34.48 -8.52
CA VAL A 73 22.57 -34.51 -8.95
C VAL A 73 23.30 -35.69 -8.31
N LEU A 74 23.19 -35.85 -7.00
CA LEU A 74 23.78 -36.98 -6.27
C LEU A 74 23.31 -38.34 -6.82
N CYS A 75 22.00 -38.49 -7.06
CA CYS A 75 21.45 -39.72 -7.65
C CYS A 75 22.00 -39.98 -9.05
N ALA A 76 22.14 -38.95 -9.88
CA ALA A 76 22.68 -39.07 -11.23
C ALA A 76 24.18 -39.39 -11.25
N GLU A 77 24.94 -38.92 -10.26
CA GLU A 77 26.36 -39.27 -10.09
C GLU A 77 26.53 -40.73 -9.66
N LEU A 78 25.69 -41.20 -8.73
CA LEU A 78 25.73 -42.59 -8.22
C LEU A 78 25.23 -43.63 -9.21
N ALA A 79 24.45 -43.23 -10.21
CA ALA A 79 23.94 -44.10 -11.27
C ALA A 79 24.92 -44.31 -12.44
N ARG A 80 26.11 -43.68 -12.41
CA ARG A 80 27.22 -43.92 -13.34
C ARG A 80 28.12 -45.04 -12.85
#